data_AF-A0A9Q3I3D3-F1
#
_entry.id   AF-A0A9Q3I3D3-F1
#
_cell.length_a   1.000
_cell.length_b   1.000
_cell.length_c   1.000
_cell.angle_alpha   90.00
_cell.angle_beta   90.00
_cell.angle_gamma   90.00
#
_symmetry.space_group_name_H-M   'P 1'
#
loop_
_entity.id
_entity.type
_entity.pdbx_description
1 polymer ?
#
loop_
_entity_poly.entity_id
_entity_poly.type
_entity_poly.pdbx_seq_one_letter_code
_entity_poly.pdbx_strand_id
1 'polypeptide(L)'
;MTKQISIVSSNKDTHKEEFVNNKLIEAKINPSLSPKMRHELVNFLYTYKNSFASTNEPLRAIKGHEADINLNIDRQYPPVLRRPAYPANSRAREVLEKHIQELIQLGVLRKVSHNEEAEVTTPVNISWNNDR
;
A
#
# COMPACT_ATOMS: atom_id res chain seq x y z
N MET A 1 3.76 -8.78 59.31
CA MET A 1 3.09 -7.73 58.50
C MET A 1 3.27 -8.06 57.03
N THR A 2 2.27 -8.72 56.45
CA THR A 2 2.27 -9.22 55.07
C THR A 2 1.83 -8.08 54.14
N LYS A 3 2.74 -7.57 53.30
CA LYS A 3 2.39 -6.58 52.27
C LYS A 3 1.53 -7.26 51.21
N GLN A 4 0.27 -6.87 51.13
CA GLN A 4 -0.59 -7.17 49.99
C GLN A 4 -0.04 -6.40 48.77
N ILE A 5 0.35 -7.14 47.74
CA ILE A 5 0.67 -6.57 46.44
C ILE A 5 -0.66 -6.32 45.75
N SER A 6 -1.09 -5.07 45.74
CA SER A 6 -2.24 -4.60 44.97
C SER A 6 -1.96 -4.87 43.49
N ILE A 7 -2.66 -5.83 42.90
CA ILE A 7 -2.68 -6.05 41.46
C ILE A 7 -3.34 -4.81 40.87
N VAL A 8 -2.51 -3.89 40.36
CA VAL A 8 -2.97 -2.69 39.65
C VAL A 8 -3.81 -3.17 38.48
N SER A 9 -5.09 -2.84 38.54
CA SER A 9 -6.09 -3.11 37.52
C SER A 9 -5.54 -2.74 36.14
N SER A 10 -5.60 -3.71 35.23
CA SER A 10 -5.30 -3.57 33.82
C SER A 10 -6.14 -2.45 33.21
N ASN A 11 -5.53 -1.26 33.07
CA ASN A 11 -6.03 -0.21 32.20
C ASN A 11 -6.11 -0.80 30.78
N LYS A 12 -7.29 -1.27 30.40
CA LYS A 12 -7.61 -1.64 29.03
C LYS A 12 -7.55 -0.36 28.21
N ASP A 13 -6.51 -0.25 27.40
CA ASP A 13 -6.32 0.90 26.54
C ASP A 13 -7.39 0.84 25.44
N THR A 14 -8.48 1.60 25.63
CA THR A 14 -9.69 1.56 24.79
C THR A 14 -9.36 1.81 23.32
N HIS A 15 -8.39 2.67 23.04
CA HIS A 15 -7.92 2.96 21.69
C HIS A 15 -7.19 1.80 21.03
N LYS A 16 -6.50 0.97 21.82
CA LYS A 16 -5.81 -0.22 21.31
C LYS A 16 -6.81 -1.33 21.00
N GLU A 17 -7.85 -1.50 21.83
CA GLU A 17 -8.94 -2.44 21.55
C GLU A 17 -9.69 -2.03 20.27
N GLU A 18 -9.97 -0.74 20.11
CA GLU A 18 -10.57 -0.21 18.88
C GLU A 18 -9.68 -0.44 17.64
N PHE A 19 -8.37 -0.24 17.76
CA PHE A 19 -7.41 -0.54 16.69
C PHE A 19 -7.44 -2.02 16.29
N VAL A 20 -7.47 -2.93 17.27
CA VAL A 20 -7.55 -4.37 17.00
C VAL A 20 -8.86 -4.73 16.29
N ASN A 21 -9.98 -4.21 16.77
CA ASN A 21 -11.30 -4.56 16.27
C ASN A 21 -11.63 -3.94 14.91
N ASN A 22 -11.11 -2.75 14.62
CA ASN A 22 -11.43 -2.02 13.38
C ASN A 22 -10.35 -2.17 12.31
N LYS A 23 -9.07 -2.28 12.69
CA LYS A 23 -7.95 -2.30 11.73
C LYS A 23 -7.32 -3.67 11.56
N LEU A 24 -7.26 -4.49 12.60
CA LEU A 24 -6.64 -5.82 12.54
C LEU A 24 -7.62 -6.98 12.34
N ILE A 25 -8.92 -6.72 12.21
CA ILE A 25 -9.93 -7.77 12.03
C ILE A 25 -9.76 -8.54 10.72
N GLU A 26 -9.34 -7.85 9.66
CA GLU A 26 -9.05 -8.44 8.35
C GLU A 26 -7.59 -8.91 8.24
N ALA A 27 -6.75 -8.62 9.24
CA ALA A 27 -5.34 -8.95 9.20
C ALA A 27 -5.14 -10.46 9.37
N LYS A 28 -4.46 -11.07 8.41
CA LYS A 28 -4.06 -12.49 8.48
C LYS A 28 -2.79 -12.62 9.30
N ILE A 29 -2.95 -12.79 10.61
CA ILE A 29 -1.85 -13.11 11.53
C ILE A 29 -1.65 -14.63 11.57
N ASN A 30 -0.39 -15.07 11.50
CA ASN A 30 -0.05 -16.49 11.54
C ASN A 30 -0.59 -17.18 12.82
N PRO A 31 -1.40 -18.26 12.72
CA PRO A 31 -1.98 -18.92 13.88
C PRO A 31 -0.95 -19.64 14.76
N SER A 32 0.24 -19.95 14.24
CA SER A 32 1.32 -20.59 15.00
C SER A 32 2.02 -19.65 15.99
N LEU A 33 1.69 -18.35 15.99
CA LEU A 33 2.23 -17.38 16.93
C LEU A 33 1.76 -17.69 18.36
N SER A 34 2.70 -17.75 19.30
CA SER A 34 2.35 -17.87 20.72
C SER A 34 1.53 -16.65 21.19
N PRO A 35 0.69 -16.78 22.24
CA PRO A 35 -0.10 -15.67 22.75
C PRO A 35 0.75 -14.44 23.13
N LYS A 36 1.96 -14.68 23.66
CA LYS A 36 2.92 -13.62 24.00
C LYS A 36 3.42 -12.88 22.76
N MET A 37 3.85 -13.61 21.74
CA MET A 37 4.33 -13.01 20.49
C MET A 37 3.23 -12.25 19.75
N ARG A 38 2.00 -12.77 19.77
CA ARG A 38 0.84 -12.07 19.22
C ARG A 38 0.58 -10.75 19.95
N HIS A 39 0.71 -10.74 21.28
CA HIS A 39 0.56 -9.52 22.07
C HIS A 39 1.66 -8.50 21.75
N GLU A 40 2.91 -8.93 21.65
CA GLU A 40 4.04 -8.08 21.28
C GLU A 40 3.88 -7.50 19.87
N LEU A 41 3.43 -8.31 18.90
CA LEU A 41 3.13 -7.86 17.55
C LEU A 41 2.04 -6.78 17.54
N VAL A 42 0.92 -7.00 18.24
CA VAL A 42 -0.16 -6.03 18.32
C VAL A 42 0.31 -4.73 19.00
N ASN A 43 1.15 -4.83 20.04
CA ASN A 43 1.78 -3.65 20.65
C ASN A 43 2.60 -2.88 19.62
N PHE A 44 3.50 -3.56 18.91
CA PHE A 44 4.36 -2.95 17.90
C PHE A 44 3.53 -2.23 16.82
N LEU A 45 2.53 -2.92 16.26
CA LEU A 45 1.66 -2.36 15.22
C LEU A 45 0.89 -1.15 15.71
N TYR A 46 0.42 -1.17 16.97
CA TYR A 46 -0.28 -0.03 17.56
C TYR A 46 0.65 1.16 17.81
N THR A 47 1.87 0.91 18.33
CA THR A 47 2.88 1.94 18.59
C THR A 47 3.28 2.66 17.30
N TYR A 48 3.46 1.92 16.21
CA TYR A 48 3.91 2.46 14.92
C TYR A 48 2.77 2.61 13.90
N LYS A 49 1.51 2.69 14.33
CA LYS A 49 0.34 2.70 13.44
C LYS A 49 0.38 3.80 12.36
N ASN A 50 0.98 4.95 12.67
CA ASN A 50 1.11 6.09 11.75
C ASN A 50 2.27 5.93 10.74
N SER A 51 3.13 4.92 10.92
CA SER A 51 4.23 4.62 10.00
C SER A 51 3.78 3.74 8.82
N PHE A 52 2.56 3.19 8.87
CA PHE A 52 1.98 2.38 7.81
C PHE A 52 1.05 3.22 6.93
N ALA A 53 1.11 3.00 5.62
CA ALA A 53 0.17 3.63 4.70
C ALA A 53 -1.25 3.10 4.93
N SER A 54 -2.24 3.97 4.82
CA SER A 54 -3.65 3.63 4.86
C SER A 54 -4.41 4.25 3.68
N THR A 55 -5.67 3.86 3.47
CA THR A 55 -6.51 4.46 2.42
C THR A 55 -6.67 5.98 2.61
N ASN A 56 -6.64 6.47 3.86
CA ASN A 56 -6.76 7.90 4.16
C ASN A 56 -5.41 8.62 4.14
N GLU A 57 -4.32 7.90 4.39
CA GLU A 57 -2.94 8.40 4.43
C GLU A 57 -2.07 7.58 3.47
N PRO A 58 -2.17 7.86 2.15
CA PRO A 58 -1.50 7.11 1.11
C PRO A 58 0.02 7.33 1.11
N LEU A 59 0.76 6.45 0.41
CA LEU A 59 2.24 6.45 0.33
C LEU A 59 2.84 7.80 -0.11
N ARG A 60 2.07 8.60 -0.87
CA ARG A 60 2.48 9.91 -1.37
C ARG A 60 2.63 10.99 -0.28
N ALA A 61 2.33 10.67 0.98
CA ALA A 61 2.55 11.59 2.11
C ALA A 61 4.04 11.83 2.43
N ILE A 62 4.95 10.99 1.94
CA ILE A 62 6.39 11.12 2.16
C ILE A 62 6.96 12.18 1.19
N LYS A 63 7.42 13.32 1.73
CA LYS A 63 8.01 14.44 0.97
C LYS A 63 9.54 14.37 0.99
N GLY A 64 10.21 14.80 -0.08
CA GLY A 64 11.67 14.95 -0.12
C GLY A 64 12.45 13.74 -0.66
N HIS A 65 11.74 12.73 -1.17
CA HIS A 65 12.32 11.55 -1.81
C HIS A 65 11.93 11.47 -3.30
N GLU A 66 11.62 12.61 -3.92
CA GLU A 66 11.34 12.69 -5.34
C GLU A 66 12.61 12.37 -6.15
N ALA A 67 12.51 11.45 -7.11
CA ALA A 67 13.59 11.16 -8.04
C ALA A 67 13.39 11.99 -9.32
N ASP A 68 14.35 12.86 -9.62
CA ASP A 68 14.41 13.53 -10.91
C ASP A 68 15.22 12.67 -11.89
N ILE A 69 14.56 12.14 -12.90
CA ILE A 69 15.18 11.25 -13.90
C ILE A 69 15.38 12.06 -15.18
N ASN A 70 16.55 12.66 -15.30
CA ASN A 70 16.97 13.35 -16.51
C ASN A 70 17.37 12.34 -17.59
N LEU A 71 16.67 12.35 -18.72
CA LEU A 71 17.02 11.52 -19.87
C LEU A 71 18.17 12.18 -20.63
N ASN A 72 19.31 11.50 -20.72
CA ASN A 72 20.51 11.97 -21.44
C ASN A 72 20.39 11.88 -22.98
N ILE A 73 19.18 11.99 -23.52
CA ILE A 73 18.94 11.98 -24.96
C ILE A 73 18.37 13.33 -25.39
N ASP A 74 19.01 13.97 -26.36
CA ASP A 74 18.38 15.08 -27.09
C ASP A 74 17.12 14.56 -27.76
N ARG A 75 16.04 15.36 -27.81
CA ARG A 75 14.75 15.02 -28.46
C ARG A 75 14.96 14.75 -29.96
N GLN A 76 15.47 13.57 -30.31
CA GLN A 76 15.48 13.05 -31.66
C GLN A 76 14.37 12.01 -31.74
N TYR A 77 13.36 12.34 -32.55
CA TYR A 77 12.13 11.60 -32.86
C TYR A 77 10.89 11.98 -32.04
N PRO A 78 9.73 12.10 -32.71
CA PRO A 78 8.52 12.62 -32.09
C PRO A 78 8.06 11.65 -30.99
N PRO A 79 7.57 12.13 -29.84
CA PRO A 79 7.00 11.28 -28.81
C PRO A 79 5.64 10.73 -29.29
N VAL A 80 5.67 9.77 -30.21
CA VAL A 80 4.47 9.10 -30.71
C VAL A 80 4.76 7.61 -30.89
N LEU A 81 4.55 6.88 -29.80
CA LEU A 81 4.11 5.49 -29.88
C LEU A 81 2.75 5.39 -29.20
N ARG A 82 1.71 5.90 -29.88
CA ARG A 82 0.31 5.56 -29.61
C ARG A 82 0.05 4.12 -30.09
N ARG A 83 0.79 3.15 -29.56
CA ARG A 83 0.42 1.75 -29.77
C ARG A 83 -0.87 1.52 -28.99
N PRO A 84 -1.92 0.97 -29.60
CA PRO A 84 -3.10 0.59 -28.83
C PRO A 84 -2.65 -0.35 -27.71
N ALA A 85 -3.28 -0.23 -26.54
CA ALA A 85 -3.04 -1.17 -25.45
C ALA A 85 -3.25 -2.59 -25.99
N TYR A 86 -2.37 -3.50 -25.62
CA TYR A 86 -2.48 -4.88 -26.07
C TYR A 86 -3.82 -5.45 -25.61
N PRO A 87 -4.55 -6.21 -26.46
CA PRO A 87 -5.85 -6.76 -26.08
C PRO A 87 -5.69 -7.72 -24.90
N ALA A 88 -6.18 -7.32 -23.73
CA ALA A 88 -6.31 -8.18 -22.57
C ALA A 88 -7.62 -8.98 -22.64
N ASN A 89 -7.62 -10.23 -22.15
CA ASN A 89 -8.87 -10.98 -22.01
C ASN A 89 -9.81 -10.30 -20.98
N SER A 90 -11.12 -10.54 -21.06
CA SER A 90 -12.12 -9.89 -20.21
C SER A 90 -11.87 -10.07 -18.71
N ARG A 91 -11.57 -11.30 -18.27
CA ARG A 91 -11.24 -11.62 -16.88
C ARG A 91 -9.97 -10.92 -16.39
N ALA A 92 -8.94 -10.87 -17.22
CA ALA A 92 -7.70 -10.18 -16.92
C ALA A 92 -7.94 -8.68 -16.79
N ARG A 93 -8.79 -8.10 -17.66
CA ARG A 93 -9.16 -6.69 -17.60
C ARG A 93 -9.88 -6.33 -16.30
N GLU A 94 -10.81 -7.16 -15.83
CA GLU A 94 -11.52 -6.93 -14.56
C GLU A 94 -10.57 -6.92 -13.35
N VAL A 95 -9.66 -7.91 -13.28
CA VAL A 95 -8.66 -7.99 -12.20
C VAL A 95 -7.70 -6.81 -12.26
N LEU A 96 -7.26 -6.43 -13.46
CA LEU A 96 -6.38 -5.29 -13.67
C LEU A 96 -7.05 -3.98 -13.28
N GLU A 97 -8.30 -3.77 -13.65
CA GLU A 97 -9.05 -2.57 -13.29
C GLU A 97 -9.10 -2.43 -11.76
N LYS A 98 -9.38 -3.52 -11.04
CA LYS A 98 -9.37 -3.51 -9.57
C LYS A 98 -8.03 -3.03 -9.00
N HIS A 99 -6.91 -3.61 -9.47
CA HIS A 99 -5.59 -3.24 -8.98
C HIS A 99 -5.17 -1.83 -9.39
N ILE A 100 -5.53 -1.38 -10.60
CA ILE A 100 -5.29 -0.01 -11.04
C ILE A 100 -6.03 0.97 -10.13
N GLN A 101 -7.30 0.70 -9.80
CA GLN A 101 -8.08 1.53 -8.88
C GLN A 101 -7.45 1.56 -7.47
N GLU A 102 -6.99 0.42 -6.94
CA GLU A 102 -6.27 0.36 -5.66
C GLU A 102 -5.01 1.24 -5.69
N LEU A 103 -4.21 1.17 -6.75
CA LEU A 103 -2.99 1.98 -6.88
C LEU A 103 -3.28 3.47 -7.06
N ILE A 104 -4.40 3.83 -7.69
CA ILE A 104 -4.87 5.23 -7.75
C ILE A 104 -5.25 5.72 -6.35
N GLN A 105 -6.00 4.93 -5.58
CA GLN A 105 -6.39 5.26 -4.21
C GLN A 105 -5.18 5.42 -3.28
N LEU A 106 -4.16 4.56 -3.45
CA LEU A 106 -2.90 4.65 -2.71
C LEU A 106 -1.98 5.80 -3.19
N GLY A 107 -2.41 6.59 -4.18
CA GLY A 107 -1.64 7.72 -4.71
C GLY A 107 -0.37 7.32 -5.46
N VAL A 108 -0.24 6.03 -5.83
CA VAL A 108 0.89 5.50 -6.61
C VAL A 108 0.69 5.82 -8.10
N LEU A 109 -0.53 5.64 -8.60
CA LEU A 109 -0.91 6.02 -9.95
C LEU A 109 -1.77 7.29 -9.95
N ARG A 110 -1.65 8.09 -10.99
CA ARG A 110 -2.50 9.25 -11.24
C ARG A 110 -2.94 9.27 -12.69
N LYS A 111 -4.20 9.66 -12.92
CA LYS A 111 -4.69 9.97 -14.25
C LYS A 111 -4.07 11.28 -14.74
N VAL A 112 -3.34 11.22 -15.85
CA VAL A 112 -2.80 12.36 -16.58
C VAL A 112 -3.83 12.78 -17.63
N SER A 113 -4.09 14.10 -17.74
CA SER A 113 -5.04 14.62 -18.74
C SER A 113 -4.40 14.65 -20.12
N HIS A 114 -5.22 14.69 -21.18
CA HIS A 114 -4.74 14.86 -22.56
C HIS A 114 -3.95 16.16 -22.77
N ASN A 115 -4.19 17.17 -21.93
CA ASN A 115 -3.54 18.48 -22.01
C ASN A 115 -2.30 18.59 -21.11
N GLU A 116 -2.00 17.54 -20.35
CA GLU A 116 -0.80 17.49 -19.51
C GLU A 116 0.29 16.75 -20.29
N GLU A 117 1.42 17.41 -20.53
CA GLU A 117 2.54 16.80 -21.24
C GLU A 117 3.15 15.68 -20.39
N ALA A 118 2.80 14.43 -20.70
CA ALA A 118 3.61 13.30 -20.31
C ALA A 118 4.83 13.26 -21.24
N GLU A 119 6.02 13.51 -20.70
CA GLU A 119 7.27 13.52 -21.48
C GLU A 119 7.53 12.17 -22.16
N VAL A 120 7.05 11.07 -21.56
CA VAL A 120 7.21 9.70 -22.06
C VAL A 120 5.93 8.90 -21.86
N THR A 121 5.51 8.15 -22.89
CA THR A 121 4.45 7.14 -22.80
C THR A 121 5.01 5.78 -23.18
N THR A 122 5.05 4.84 -22.23
CA THR A 122 5.48 3.46 -22.46
C THR A 122 4.29 2.51 -22.30
N PRO A 123 4.04 1.59 -23.26
CA PRO A 123 3.02 0.58 -23.08
C PRO A 123 3.40 -0.36 -21.94
N VAL A 124 2.43 -0.69 -21.07
CA VAL A 124 2.63 -1.67 -19.99
C VAL A 124 2.57 -3.08 -20.58
N ASN A 125 3.62 -3.87 -20.36
CA ASN A 125 3.65 -5.29 -20.69
C ASN A 125 3.34 -6.11 -19.43
N ILE A 126 2.34 -6.99 -19.50
CA ILE A 126 1.88 -7.78 -18.35
C ILE A 126 2.17 -9.24 -18.64
N SER A 127 3.16 -9.79 -17.94
CA SER A 127 3.48 -11.21 -17.96
C SER A 127 2.82 -11.90 -16.77
N TRP A 128 1.99 -12.90 -17.04
CA TRP A 128 1.47 -13.80 -16.02
C TRP A 128 2.45 -14.96 -15.85
N ASN A 129 3.22 -14.98 -14.75
CA ASN A 129 3.97 -16.17 -14.38
C ASN A 129 3.00 -17.12 -13.68
N ASN A 130 2.48 -18.10 -14.43
CA ASN A 130 1.91 -19.29 -13.79
C ASN A 130 3.10 -20.10 -13.27
N ASP A 131 3.40 -19.97 -11.98
CA ASP A 131 4.20 -20.98 -11.30
C ASP A 131 3.45 -22.32 -11.45
N ARG A 132 3.98 -23.16 -12.34
CA ARG A 132 3.65 -24.59 -12.40
C ARG A 132 4.54 -25.33 -11.42
#